data_AF-A0A2V5YLE9-F1
#
_entry.id   AF-A0A2V5YLE9-F1
#
_cell.length_a   1.000
_cell.length_b   1.000
_cell.length_c   1.000
_cell.angle_alpha   90.00
_cell.angle_beta   90.00
_cell.angle_gamma   90.00
#
_symmetry.space_group_name_H-M   'P 1'
#
loop_
_entity.id
_entity.type
_entity.pdbx_description
1 polymer ?
#
loop_
_entity_poly.entity_id
_entity_poly.type
_entity_poly.pdbx_seq_one_letter_code
_entity_poly.pdbx_strand_id
1 'polypeptide(L)'
;MAAIDKSSRRKVDKSLRKVVDIPPGRKSVVLGVTGSIAAYKSAELASLLVKQAHEVFVVMTQDATEFISPLTLQTLSKNPVM
;
A
#
# COMPACT_ATOMS: atom_id res chain seq x y z
N MET A 1 5.28 23.18 -41.05
CA MET A 1 4.01 22.47 -41.25
C MET A 1 4.29 21.00 -40.91
N ALA A 2 3.91 20.41 -39.78
CA ALA A 2 2.90 20.73 -38.77
C ALA A 2 3.47 20.58 -37.35
N ALA A 3 3.01 21.44 -36.45
CA ALA A 3 3.22 21.37 -35.01
C ALA A 3 2.16 20.47 -34.38
N ILE A 4 2.58 19.40 -33.70
CA ILE A 4 1.79 18.52 -32.83
C ILE A 4 2.82 17.86 -31.89
N ASP A 5 2.81 17.88 -30.57
CA ASP A 5 1.97 18.48 -29.54
C ASP A 5 2.83 18.48 -28.25
N LYS A 6 3.07 19.66 -27.66
CA LYS A 6 3.80 19.82 -26.38
C LYS A 6 2.85 19.71 -25.16
N SER A 7 1.78 18.92 -25.25
CA SER A 7 0.74 18.84 -24.20
C SER A 7 0.69 17.53 -23.39
N SER A 8 1.73 16.68 -23.41
CA SER A 8 1.77 15.50 -22.53
C SER A 8 2.39 15.77 -21.15
N ARG A 9 2.13 16.95 -20.57
CA ARG A 9 2.21 17.10 -19.12
C ARG A 9 1.04 16.30 -18.55
N ARG A 10 1.29 15.02 -18.22
CA ARG A 10 0.37 14.19 -17.43
C ARG A 10 -0.14 15.02 -16.27
N LYS A 11 -1.37 15.52 -16.37
CA LYS A 11 -2.14 15.96 -15.20
C LYS A 11 -2.27 14.69 -14.37
N VAL A 12 -1.44 14.55 -13.34
CA VAL A 12 -1.61 13.50 -12.34
C VAL A 12 -2.98 13.74 -11.74
N ASP A 13 -3.95 12.91 -12.13
CA ASP A 13 -5.31 13.00 -11.65
C ASP A 13 -5.28 12.89 -10.13
N LYS A 14 -5.74 13.95 -9.45
CA LYS A 14 -5.78 14.00 -7.98
C LYS A 14 -6.77 12.97 -7.43
N SER A 15 -7.71 12.47 -8.24
CA SER A 15 -8.68 11.44 -7.87
C SER A 15 -8.04 10.08 -7.58
N LEU A 16 -6.85 9.79 -8.14
CA LEU A 16 -6.13 8.53 -7.95
C LEU A 16 -5.33 8.45 -6.64
N ARG A 17 -5.24 9.55 -5.89
CA ARG A 17 -4.57 9.54 -4.58
C ARG A 17 -5.53 8.97 -3.55
N LYS A 18 -5.43 7.67 -3.31
CA LYS A 18 -6.08 7.03 -2.16
C LYS A 18 -5.33 7.49 -0.90
N VAL A 19 -5.92 8.43 -0.16
CA VAL A 19 -5.32 9.00 1.07
C VAL A 19 -5.82 8.20 2.27
N VAL A 20 -4.91 7.88 3.19
CA VAL A 20 -5.24 7.32 4.49
C VAL A 20 -4.91 8.34 5.57
N ASP A 21 -5.87 8.60 6.46
CA ASP A 21 -5.63 9.41 7.64
C ASP A 21 -4.90 8.58 8.70
N ILE A 22 -3.69 9.02 9.05
CA ILE A 22 -2.87 8.39 10.08
C ILE A 22 -3.10 9.15 11.39
N PRO A 23 -3.72 8.53 12.41
CA PRO A 23 -4.06 9.23 13.66
C PRO A 23 -2.79 9.62 14.43
N PRO A 24 -2.70 10.87 14.95
CA PRO A 24 -1.60 11.28 15.80
C PRO A 24 -1.66 10.58 17.17
N GLY A 25 -0.50 10.28 17.76
CA GLY A 25 -0.39 9.73 19.12
C GLY A 25 -0.20 8.21 19.23
N ARG A 26 -0.30 7.46 18.12
CA ARG A 26 0.12 6.05 18.03
C ARG A 26 1.31 5.90 17.09
N LYS A 27 2.17 4.92 17.35
CA LYS A 27 3.27 4.56 16.44
C LYS A 27 2.68 3.87 15.22
N SER A 28 2.64 4.57 14.09
CA SER A 28 2.11 4.06 12.83
C SER A 28 3.23 3.59 11.90
N VAL A 29 2.96 2.51 11.17
CA VAL A 29 3.88 1.89 10.21
C VAL A 29 3.20 1.76 8.87
N VAL A 30 3.86 2.21 7.80
CA VAL A 30 3.46 1.91 6.43
C VAL A 30 4.26 0.71 5.96
N LEU A 31 3.59 -0.37 5.59
CA LEU A 31 4.18 -1.60 5.10
C LEU A 31 3.99 -1.70 3.58
N GLY A 32 5.06 -1.43 2.83
CA GLY A 32 5.10 -1.61 1.38
C GLY A 32 5.44 -3.06 1.00
N VAL A 33 4.59 -3.71 0.21
CA VAL A 33 4.78 -5.10 -0.25
C VAL A 33 4.90 -5.12 -1.78
N THR A 34 5.95 -5.76 -2.29
CA THR A 34 6.25 -5.83 -3.74
C THR A 34 6.32 -7.28 -4.23
N GLY A 35 6.40 -7.48 -5.56
CA GLY A 35 6.49 -8.79 -6.21
C GLY A 35 7.79 -9.55 -5.94
N SER A 36 7.87 -10.18 -4.78
CA SER A 36 8.98 -11.02 -4.34
C SER A 36 8.46 -12.31 -3.73
N ILE A 37 9.23 -13.39 -3.83
CA ILE A 37 8.91 -14.63 -3.12
C ILE A 37 8.79 -14.42 -1.61
N ALA A 38 9.45 -13.41 -1.04
CA ALA A 38 9.35 -13.07 0.37
C ALA A 38 8.04 -12.37 0.77
N ALA A 39 7.19 -11.99 -0.19
CA ALA A 39 5.96 -11.24 0.06
C ALA A 39 5.00 -11.96 1.01
N TYR A 40 4.94 -13.30 1.00
CA TYR A 40 4.07 -14.04 1.94
C TYR A 40 4.43 -13.80 3.42
N LYS A 41 5.71 -13.51 3.73
CA LYS A 41 6.17 -13.20 5.09
C LYS A 41 5.65 -11.86 5.60
N SER A 42 5.13 -11.00 4.72
CA SER A 42 4.52 -9.74 5.12
C SER A 42 3.30 -9.94 6.02
N ALA A 43 2.59 -11.07 5.91
CA ALA A 43 1.52 -11.45 6.84
C ALA A 43 2.01 -11.57 8.28
N GLU A 44 3.11 -12.30 8.49
CA GLU A 44 3.71 -12.48 9.81
C GLU A 44 4.17 -11.14 10.37
N LEU A 45 4.88 -10.35 9.56
CA LEU A 45 5.33 -9.01 9.95
C LEU A 45 4.17 -8.09 10.35
N ALA A 46 3.10 -8.05 9.56
CA ALA A 46 1.91 -7.26 9.89
C ALA A 46 1.27 -7.72 11.21
N SER A 47 1.14 -9.04 11.41
CA SER A 47 0.60 -9.60 12.66
C SER A 47 1.46 -9.21 13.88
N LEU A 48 2.78 -9.27 13.76
CA LEU A 48 3.70 -8.91 14.85
C LEU A 48 3.62 -7.42 15.19
N LEU A 49 3.60 -6.54 14.19
CA LEU A 49 3.47 -5.11 14.39
C LEU A 49 2.16 -4.74 15.08
N VAL A 50 1.04 -5.33 14.65
CA VAL A 50 -0.27 -5.11 15.28
C VAL A 50 -0.29 -5.62 16.72
N LYS A 51 0.33 -6.78 17.01
CA LYS A 51 0.48 -7.30 18.38
C LYS A 51 1.30 -6.38 19.28
N GLN A 52 2.25 -5.63 18.71
CA GLN A 52 3.02 -4.59 19.39
C GLN A 52 2.27 -3.25 19.51
N ALA A 53 0.97 -3.23 19.23
CA ALA A 53 0.10 -2.06 19.28
C ALA A 53 0.49 -0.94 18.28
N HIS A 54 1.10 -1.31 17.15
CA HIS A 54 1.29 -0.40 16.03
C HIS A 54 0.06 -0.34 15.13
N GLU A 55 -0.23 0.85 14.60
CA GLU A 55 -1.17 1.00 13.49
C GLU A 55 -0.45 0.66 12.19
N VAL A 56 -0.94 -0.33 11.45
CA VAL A 56 -0.26 -0.83 10.23
C VAL A 56 -1.11 -0.49 9.01
N PHE A 57 -0.52 0.23 8.06
CA PHE A 57 -1.14 0.58 6.79
C PHE A 57 -0.37 -0.11 5.65
N VAL A 58 -1.05 -0.96 4.89
CA VAL A 58 -0.39 -1.78 3.87
C VAL A 58 -0.64 -1.19 2.49
N VAL A 59 0.44 -1.08 1.72
CA VAL A 59 0.40 -0.74 0.29
C VAL A 59 1.09 -1.87 -0.46
N MET A 60 0.46 -2.42 -1.48
CA MET A 60 1.03 -3.52 -2.25
C MET A 60 0.99 -3.28 -3.75
N THR A 61 1.99 -3.80 -4.46
CA THR A 61 2.00 -3.77 -5.93
C THR A 61 1.09 -4.86 -6.48
N GLN A 62 0.64 -4.72 -7.74
CA GLN A 62 -0.08 -5.78 -8.44
C GLN A 62 0.70 -7.10 -8.42
N ASP A 63 2.01 -7.09 -8.69
CA ASP A 63 2.83 -8.32 -8.68
C ASP A 63 2.91 -9.00 -7.30
N ALA A 64 2.64 -8.26 -6.21
CA ALA A 64 2.62 -8.85 -4.87
C ALA A 64 1.36 -9.69 -4.65
N THR A 65 0.26 -9.40 -5.37
CA THR A 65 -1.02 -10.12 -5.22
C THR A 65 -0.92 -11.56 -5.70
N GLU A 66 0.04 -11.87 -6.57
CA GLU A 66 0.36 -13.24 -7.02
C GLU A 66 0.96 -14.10 -5.91
N PHE A 67 1.57 -13.48 -4.89
CA PHE A 67 2.23 -14.18 -3.78
C PHE A 67 1.41 -14.16 -2.49
N ILE A 68 0.62 -13.11 -2.25
CA ILE A 68 -0.22 -12.96 -1.06
C ILE A 68 -1.47 -12.16 -1.37
N SER A 69 -2.63 -12.60 -0.87
CA SER A 69 -3.89 -11.89 -1.09
C SER A 69 -3.96 -10.57 -0.30
N PRO A 70 -4.47 -9.48 -0.90
CA PRO A 70 -4.78 -8.25 -0.18
C PRO A 70 -5.71 -8.48 1.03
N LEU A 71 -6.66 -9.42 0.93
CA LEU A 71 -7.61 -9.72 2.01
C LEU A 71 -6.91 -10.22 3.28
N THR A 72 -5.85 -11.01 3.12
CA THR A 72 -5.04 -11.49 4.25
C THR A 72 -4.43 -10.32 5.00
N LEU A 73 -3.79 -9.39 4.28
CA LEU A 73 -3.15 -8.22 4.89
C LEU A 73 -4.17 -7.22 5.44
N GLN A 74 -5.33 -7.07 4.81
CA GLN A 74 -6.44 -6.26 5.33
C GLN A 74 -6.93 -6.79 6.68
N THR A 75 -7.12 -8.10 6.77
CA THR A 75 -7.59 -8.76 8.00
C THR A 75 -6.57 -8.62 9.13
N LEU A 76 -5.28 -8.79 8.83
CA LEU A 76 -4.21 -8.74 9.82
C LEU A 76 -3.91 -7.31 10.29
N SER A 77 -3.87 -6.35 9.36
CA SER A 77 -3.57 -4.94 9.65
C SER A 77 -4.74 -4.18 10.26
N LYS A 78 -5.97 -4.72 10.13
CA LYS A 78 -7.24 -4.06 10.49
C LYS A 78 -7.46 -2.72 9.76
N ASN A 79 -6.74 -2.49 8.66
CA ASN A 79 -6.82 -1.30 7.85
C ASN A 79 -7.01 -1.69 6.37
N PRO A 80 -7.57 -0.79 5.53
CA PRO A 80 -7.66 -1.02 4.11
C PRO A 80 -6.28 -1.24 3.47
N VAL A 81 -6.20 -2.14 2.50
CA VAL A 81 -5.02 -2.34 1.67
C VAL A 81 -5.18 -1.53 0.37
N MET A 82 -4.07 -1.00 -0.12
CA MET A 82 -4.00 -0.22 -1.36
C MET A 82 -3.16 -0.92 -2.41
#